data_AF-A0A4P7ZSD5-F1
#
_entry.id   AF-A0A4P7ZSD5-F1
#
_cell.length_a   1.000
_cell.length_b   1.000
_cell.length_c   1.000
_cell.angle_alpha   90.00
_cell.angle_beta   90.00
_cell.angle_gamma   90.00
#
_symmetry.space_group_name_H-M   'P 1'
#
loop_
_entity.id
_entity.type
_entity.pdbx_description
1 polymer ?
#
loop_
_entity_poly.entity_id
_entity_poly.type
_entity_poly.pdbx_seq_one_letter_code
_entity_poly.pdbx_strand_id
1 'polypeptide(L)'
;MSIARKHPIANWLLLPPHEQRKALDKVLAFRDQSDDPMASGLPPAAVAWFWQEELPRLIQRPDVRRQAEEHLTELQYQGDELHQQINTRAGDLLERLDAIEAQVHQLQEAMG
;
A
#
# COMPACT_ATOMS: atom_id res chain seq x y z
N MET A 1 28.26 14.63 8.51
CA MET A 1 27.56 13.62 7.68
C MET A 1 26.09 13.63 8.08
N SER A 2 25.15 13.98 7.20
CA SER A 2 23.73 14.06 7.56
C SER A 2 23.02 12.77 7.16
N ILE A 3 22.41 12.06 8.12
CA ILE A 3 21.75 10.77 7.89
C ILE A 3 20.40 11.00 7.19
N ALA A 4 20.16 10.34 6.06
CA ALA A 4 18.88 10.41 5.35
C ALA A 4 17.74 9.86 6.23
N ARG A 5 16.53 10.40 6.06
CA ARG A 5 15.35 10.08 6.88
C ARG A 5 14.15 9.73 6.00
N LYS A 6 13.27 8.89 6.52
CA LYS A 6 12.02 8.51 5.84
C LYS A 6 11.08 9.70 5.69
N HIS A 7 10.42 9.79 4.53
CA HIS A 7 9.38 10.77 4.26
C HIS A 7 8.16 10.49 5.14
N PRO A 8 7.52 11.52 5.75
CA PRO A 8 6.42 11.33 6.71
C PRO A 8 5.17 10.66 6.12
N ILE A 9 4.92 10.80 4.81
CA ILE A 9 3.78 10.16 4.12
C ILE A 9 4.21 8.85 3.44
N ALA A 10 5.45 8.80 2.94
CA ALA A 10 5.95 7.71 2.10
C ALA A 10 7.14 7.04 2.79
N ASN A 11 6.86 6.11 3.70
CA ASN A 11 7.87 5.48 4.55
C ASN A 11 8.95 4.66 3.80
N TRP A 12 8.77 4.44 2.50
CA TRP A 12 9.76 3.84 1.59
C TRP A 12 10.77 4.86 1.04
N LEU A 13 10.40 6.15 1.00
CA LEU A 13 11.22 7.21 0.42
C LEU A 13 12.17 7.81 1.46
N LEU A 14 13.48 7.73 1.21
CA LEU A 14 14.52 8.37 2.00
C LEU A 14 14.90 9.72 1.40
N LEU A 15 14.84 10.76 2.23
CA LEU A 15 15.19 12.13 1.88
C LEU A 15 16.34 12.67 2.73
N PRO A 16 17.12 13.63 2.22
CA PRO A 16 18.01 14.45 3.02
C PRO A 16 17.24 15.15 4.17
N PRO A 17 17.88 15.40 5.33
CA PRO A 17 17.20 15.97 6.50
C PRO A 17 16.46 17.28 6.26
N HIS A 18 16.96 18.15 5.37
CA HIS A 18 16.33 19.42 5.09
C HIS A 18 15.02 19.27 4.29
N GLU A 19 14.93 18.28 3.40
CA GLU A 19 13.69 18.00 2.66
C GLU A 19 12.70 17.24 3.52
N GLN A 20 13.17 16.27 4.30
CA GLN A 20 12.31 15.57 5.25
C GLN A 20 11.66 16.56 6.23
N ARG A 21 12.40 17.58 6.70
CA ARG A 21 11.84 18.64 7.54
C ARG A 21 10.76 19.44 6.80
N LYS A 22 11.02 19.87 5.56
CA LYS A 22 10.01 20.60 4.75
C LYS A 22 8.73 19.79 4.55
N ALA A 23 8.85 18.51 4.25
CA ALA A 23 7.70 17.61 4.12
C ALA A 23 6.93 17.49 5.44
N LEU A 24 7.64 17.33 6.56
CA LEU A 24 7.02 17.27 7.88
C LEU A 24 6.30 18.58 8.24
N ASP A 25 6.94 19.73 8.01
CA ASP A 25 6.35 21.03 8.26
C ASP A 25 5.06 21.23 7.44
N LYS A 26 5.04 20.73 6.20
CA LYS A 26 3.83 20.78 5.35
C LYS A 26 2.71 19.88 5.90
N VAL A 27 3.04 18.67 6.35
CA VAL A 27 2.06 17.77 7.00
C VAL A 27 1.47 18.42 8.25
N LEU A 28 2.31 19.05 9.08
CA LEU A 28 1.86 19.77 10.28
C LEU A 28 0.97 20.96 9.91
N ALA A 29 1.31 21.72 8.86
CA ALA A 29 0.48 22.81 8.39
C ALA A 29 -0.92 22.34 7.95
N PHE A 30 -1.03 21.19 7.26
CA PHE A 30 -2.34 20.61 6.92
C PHE A 30 -3.11 20.12 8.15
N ARG A 31 -2.42 19.57 9.15
CA ARG A 31 -3.05 19.18 10.41
C ARG A 31 -3.63 20.40 11.13
N ASP A 32 -2.85 21.47 11.22
CA ASP A 32 -3.24 22.68 11.95
C ASP A 32 -4.37 23.46 11.25
N GLN A 33 -4.64 23.17 9.97
CA GLN A 33 -5.80 23.68 9.22
C GLN A 33 -7.05 22.82 9.35
N SER A 34 -6.96 21.65 9.98
CA SER A 34 -8.10 20.76 10.19
C SER A 34 -8.95 21.27 11.35
N ASP A 35 -10.24 21.48 11.10
CA ASP A 35 -11.21 21.88 12.12
C ASP A 35 -11.60 20.74 13.08
N ASP A 36 -11.17 19.50 12.79
CA ASP A 36 -11.42 18.33 13.65
C ASP A 36 -10.31 18.17 14.70
N PRO A 37 -10.59 18.48 15.98
CA PRO A 37 -9.62 18.34 17.07
C PRO A 37 -9.33 16.87 17.43
N MET A 38 -10.14 15.91 16.95
CA MET A 38 -9.95 14.47 17.16
C MET A 38 -9.30 13.78 15.96
N ALA A 39 -8.91 14.54 14.92
CA ALA A 39 -8.23 13.99 13.76
C ALA A 39 -6.94 13.26 14.18
N SER A 40 -6.90 11.96 13.91
CA SER A 40 -5.76 11.09 14.18
C SER A 40 -5.20 10.54 12.87
N GLY A 41 -3.87 10.47 12.76
CA GLY A 41 -3.17 10.02 11.56
C GLY A 41 -2.75 11.14 10.61
N LEU A 42 -2.45 10.78 9.36
CA LEU A 42 -2.03 11.74 8.33
C LEU A 42 -3.24 12.51 7.78
N PRO A 43 -3.19 13.85 7.73
CA PRO A 43 -4.26 14.64 7.12
C PRO A 43 -4.49 14.24 5.65
N PRO A 44 -5.73 14.00 5.19
CA PRO A 44 -6.02 13.61 3.81
C PRO A 44 -5.48 14.61 2.77
N ALA A 45 -5.55 15.91 3.09
CA ALA A 45 -4.99 16.97 2.24
C ALA A 45 -3.47 16.86 2.07
N ALA A 46 -2.75 16.43 3.12
CA ALA A 46 -1.31 16.20 3.04
C ALA A 46 -0.97 15.03 2.13
N VAL A 47 -1.75 13.94 2.21
CA VAL A 47 -1.58 12.76 1.33
C VAL A 47 -1.84 13.14 -0.13
N ALA A 48 -2.92 13.88 -0.39
CA ALA A 48 -3.24 14.37 -1.74
C ALA A 48 -2.12 15.25 -2.30
N TRP A 49 -1.64 16.22 -1.51
CA TRP A 49 -0.53 17.09 -1.86
C TRP A 49 0.75 16.31 -2.20
N PHE A 50 1.10 15.28 -1.40
CA PHE A 50 2.27 14.46 -1.68
C PHE A 50 2.19 13.80 -3.05
N TRP A 51 1.07 13.15 -3.37
CA TRP A 51 0.91 12.43 -4.63
C TRP A 51 0.79 13.36 -5.85
N GLN A 52 0.12 14.49 -5.70
CA GLN A 52 -0.19 15.39 -6.82
C GLN A 52 0.91 16.42 -7.09
N GLU A 53 1.64 16.85 -6.07
CA GLU A 53 2.61 17.95 -6.19
C GLU A 53 4.03 17.53 -5.81
N GLU A 54 4.21 16.96 -4.60
CA GLU A 54 5.54 16.77 -4.07
C GLU A 54 6.31 15.64 -4.76
N LEU A 55 5.71 14.45 -4.86
CA LEU A 55 6.35 13.28 -5.45
C LEU A 55 6.69 13.51 -6.93
N PRO A 56 5.81 14.06 -7.79
CA PRO A 56 6.16 14.38 -9.17
C PRO A 56 7.37 15.32 -9.29
N ARG A 57 7.49 16.29 -8.38
CA ARG A 57 8.66 17.19 -8.31
C ARG A 57 9.91 16.43 -7.86
N LEU A 58 9.81 15.59 -6.83
CA LEU A 58 10.95 14.86 -6.27
C LEU A 58 11.48 13.79 -7.24
N ILE A 59 10.61 13.08 -7.98
CA ILE A 59 10.97 12.04 -8.96
C ILE A 59 11.78 12.57 -10.16
N GLN A 60 11.83 13.88 -10.36
CA GLN A 60 12.74 14.48 -11.34
C GLN A 60 14.21 14.26 -10.96
N ARG A 61 14.50 14.02 -9.67
CA ARG A 61 15.85 13.72 -9.21
C ARG A 61 16.18 12.23 -9.39
N PRO A 62 17.38 11.89 -9.92
CA PRO A 62 17.74 10.49 -10.19
C PRO A 62 17.74 9.58 -8.96
N ASP A 63 18.17 10.09 -7.80
CA ASP A 63 18.25 9.32 -6.56
C ASP A 63 16.88 8.97 -5.98
N VAL A 64 15.89 9.86 -6.14
CA VAL A 64 14.50 9.60 -5.76
C VAL A 64 13.82 8.71 -6.77
N ARG A 65 14.06 8.92 -8.07
CA ARG A 65 13.52 8.06 -9.14
C ARG A 65 13.91 6.60 -8.93
N ARG A 66 15.20 6.33 -8.65
CA ARG A 66 15.68 4.98 -8.37
C ARG A 66 14.94 4.33 -7.18
N GLN A 67 14.74 5.07 -6.09
CA GLN A 67 13.98 4.56 -4.94
C GLN A 67 12.52 4.26 -5.29
N ALA A 68 11.90 5.08 -6.16
CA ALA A 68 10.54 4.84 -6.62
C ALA A 68 10.45 3.60 -7.54
N GLU A 69 11.44 3.38 -8.41
CA GLU A 69 11.53 2.19 -9.26
C GLU A 69 11.74 0.91 -8.43
N GLU A 70 12.61 0.97 -7.41
CA GLU A 70 12.82 -0.12 -6.44
C GLU A 70 11.52 -0.44 -5.71
N HIS A 71 10.85 0.57 -5.17
CA HIS A 71 9.59 0.37 -4.46
C HIS A 71 8.45 -0.11 -5.37
N LEU A 72 8.39 0.34 -6.62
CA LEU A 72 7.43 -0.17 -7.60
C LEU A 72 7.63 -1.67 -7.84
N THR A 73 8.89 -2.10 -7.96
CA THR A 73 9.24 -3.51 -8.15
C THR A 73 8.82 -4.35 -6.94
N GLU A 74 9.06 -3.85 -5.72
CA GLU A 74 8.60 -4.50 -4.49
C GLU A 74 7.08 -4.66 -4.45
N LEU A 75 6.33 -3.60 -4.80
CA LEU A 75 4.87 -3.63 -4.81
C LEU A 75 4.31 -4.58 -5.88
N GLN A 76 4.94 -4.64 -7.05
CA GLN A 76 4.56 -5.60 -8.11
C GLN A 76 4.75 -7.03 -7.64
N TYR A 77 5.90 -7.35 -7.04
CA TYR A 77 6.16 -8.68 -6.48
C TYR A 77 5.15 -9.06 -5.41
N GLN A 78 4.84 -8.15 -4.47
CA GLN A 78 3.83 -8.38 -3.44
C GLN A 78 2.44 -8.61 -4.04
N GLY A 79 2.09 -7.87 -5.10
CA GLY A 79 0.84 -8.03 -5.83
C GLY A 79 0.73 -9.41 -6.49
N ASP A 80 1.79 -9.84 -7.18
CA ASP A 80 1.85 -11.15 -7.84
C ASP A 80 1.76 -12.30 -6.82
N GLU A 81 2.45 -12.17 -5.68
CA GLU A 81 2.39 -13.13 -4.59
C GLU A 81 0.96 -13.25 -4.03
N LEU A 82 0.28 -12.13 -3.78
CA LEU A 82 -1.11 -12.14 -3.31
C LEU A 82 -2.07 -12.74 -4.34
N HIS A 83 -1.89 -12.45 -5.63
CA HIS A 83 -2.66 -13.09 -6.69
C HIS A 83 -2.47 -14.61 -6.70
N GLN A 84 -1.24 -15.09 -6.55
CA GLN A 84 -0.98 -16.53 -6.47
C GLN A 84 -1.66 -17.15 -5.25
N GLN A 85 -1.58 -16.52 -4.08
CA GLN A 85 -2.24 -16.99 -2.86
C GLN A 85 -3.76 -17.07 -3.01
N ILE A 86 -4.37 -16.06 -3.65
CA ILE A 86 -5.81 -16.04 -3.94
C ILE A 86 -6.18 -17.22 -4.84
N ASN A 87 -5.44 -17.43 -5.93
CA ASN A 87 -5.73 -18.50 -6.88
C ASN A 87 -5.60 -19.89 -6.26
N THR A 88 -4.54 -20.13 -5.48
CA THR A 88 -4.37 -21.40 -4.75
C THR A 88 -5.54 -21.64 -3.82
N ARG A 89 -5.90 -20.64 -3.00
CA ARG A 89 -7.00 -20.78 -2.04
C ARG A 89 -8.36 -20.95 -2.72
N ALA A 90 -8.58 -20.30 -3.85
CA ALA A 90 -9.79 -20.49 -4.64
C ALA A 90 -9.87 -21.93 -5.18
N GLY A 91 -8.76 -22.48 -5.70
CA GLY A 91 -8.67 -23.87 -6.13
C GLY A 91 -9.01 -24.85 -5.01
N ASP A 92 -8.38 -24.70 -3.84
CA ASP A 92 -8.66 -25.55 -2.66
C ASP A 92 -10.14 -25.53 -2.25
N LEU A 93 -10.80 -24.37 -2.38
CA LEU A 93 -12.22 -24.24 -2.05
C LEU A 93 -13.13 -24.88 -3.10
N LEU A 94 -12.78 -24.78 -4.38
CA LEU A 94 -13.50 -25.44 -5.46
C LEU A 94 -13.42 -26.97 -5.33
N GLU A 95 -12.23 -27.52 -5.08
CA GLU A 95 -12.06 -28.97 -4.88
C GLU A 95 -12.89 -29.49 -3.68
N ARG A 96 -12.97 -28.70 -2.60
CA ARG A 96 -13.82 -29.03 -1.45
C ARG A 96 -15.31 -28.96 -1.79
N LEU A 97 -15.72 -27.98 -2.60
CA LEU A 97 -17.11 -27.86 -3.04
C LEU A 97 -17.49 -29.08 -3.89
N ASP A 98 -16.67 -29.44 -4.88
CA ASP A 98 -16.89 -30.61 -5.74
C ASP A 98 -17.01 -31.90 -4.90
N ALA A 99 -16.17 -32.06 -3.88
CA ALA A 99 -16.24 -33.21 -2.98
C ALA A 99 -17.54 -33.25 -2.16
N ILE A 100 -18.02 -32.09 -1.69
CA ILE A 100 -19.30 -31.97 -0.98
C ILE A 100 -20.46 -32.29 -1.92
N GLU A 101 -20.47 -31.74 -3.13
CA GLU A 101 -21.52 -31.98 -4.12
C GLU A 101 -21.59 -33.46 -4.52
N ALA A 102 -20.44 -34.11 -4.69
CA ALA A 102 -20.37 -35.55 -4.93
C ALA A 102 -20.97 -36.36 -3.77
N GLN A 103 -20.68 -35.99 -2.52
CA GLN A 103 -21.27 -36.66 -1.34
C GLN A 103 -22.78 -36.43 -1.24
N VAL A 104 -23.25 -35.20 -1.52
CA VAL A 104 -24.68 -34.88 -1.55
C VAL A 104 -25.39 -35.75 -2.60
N HIS A 105 -24.81 -35.86 -3.79
CA HIS A 105 -25.37 -36.68 -4.87
C HIS A 105 -25.46 -38.16 -4.47
N GLN A 106 -24.39 -38.73 -3.91
CA GLN A 106 -24.38 -40.12 -3.42
C GLN A 106 -25.46 -40.38 -2.36
N LEU A 107 -25.64 -39.45 -1.41
CA LEU A 107 -26.66 -39.58 -0.38
C LEU A 107 -28.07 -39.48 -0.96
N GLN A 108 -28.29 -38.60 -1.94
CA GLN A 108 -29.57 -38.48 -2.63
C GLN A 108 -29.95 -39.77 -3.36
N GLU A 109 -28.99 -40.40 -4.07
CA GLU A 109 -29.21 -41.69 -4.74
C GLU A 109 -29.52 -42.81 -3.75
N ALA A 110 -28.88 -42.83 -2.58
CA ALA A 110 -29.12 -43.86 -1.56
C ALA A 110 -30.47 -43.72 -0.83
N MET A 111 -31.08 -42.53 -0.85
CA MET A 111 -32.37 -42.23 -0.21
C MET A 111 -33.57 -42.33 -1.16
N GLY A 112 -33.34 -42.35 -2.48
CA GLY A 112 -34.37 -42.56 -3.51
C GLY A 112 -34.65 -44.03 -3.77
#